data_AF-A0A846AVY9-F1
#
_entry.id   AF-A0A846AVY9-F1
#
_cell.length_a   1.000
_cell.length_b   1.000
_cell.length_c   1.000
_cell.angle_alpha   90.00
_cell.angle_beta   90.00
_cell.angle_gamma   90.00
#
_symmetry.space_group_name_H-M   'P 1'
#
loop_
_entity.id
_entity.type
_entity.pdbx_description
1 polymer ?
#
loop_
_entity_poly.entity_id
_entity_poly.type
_entity_poly.pdbx_seq_one_letter_code
_entity_poly.pdbx_strand_id
1 'polypeptide(L)'
;MEEVVDFNSDGTPDILWRDHKTGNNRIWFMNSDGTRSSIQNPGWFNSNFQMEEVVDFNSDGTPDILWRNQEMGGNRIWFMNSDGTLNRSQNPGWFDSRWSVIGDDFSLV
;
A
#
# COMPACT_ATOMS: atom_id res chain seq x y z
N MET A 1 6.90 8.96 -2.86
CA MET A 1 6.34 7.86 -3.64
C MET A 1 6.78 6.61 -2.93
N GLU A 2 5.83 5.75 -2.60
CA GLU A 2 6.10 4.51 -1.87
C GLU A 2 6.18 3.34 -2.83
N GLU A 3 5.21 3.23 -3.77
CA GLU A 3 5.12 2.04 -4.63
C GLU A 3 4.47 2.31 -5.99
N VAL A 4 4.76 1.43 -6.96
CA VAL A 4 4.15 1.38 -8.30
C VAL A 4 3.42 0.05 -8.50
N VAL A 5 2.10 0.09 -8.64
CA VAL A 5 1.29 -1.09 -8.96
C VAL A 5 -0.01 -0.65 -9.61
N ASP A 6 -0.60 -1.48 -10.46
CA ASP A 6 -1.93 -1.24 -11.05
C ASP A 6 -3.03 -1.49 -10.01
N PHE A 7 -3.50 -0.43 -9.34
CA PHE A 7 -4.49 -0.52 -8.27
C PHE A 7 -5.93 -0.67 -8.79
N ASN A 8 -6.19 -0.24 -10.03
CA ASN A 8 -7.53 -0.19 -10.59
C ASN A 8 -7.76 -1.25 -11.69
N SER A 9 -6.75 -2.07 -11.99
CA SER A 9 -6.76 -3.12 -13.02
C SER A 9 -7.02 -2.60 -14.44
N ASP A 10 -6.61 -1.37 -14.75
CA ASP A 10 -6.76 -0.80 -16.09
C ASP A 10 -5.61 -1.15 -17.04
N GLY A 11 -4.59 -1.86 -16.54
CA GLY A 11 -3.39 -2.26 -17.27
C GLY A 11 -2.27 -1.22 -17.22
N THR A 12 -2.47 -0.09 -16.53
CA THR A 12 -1.47 0.95 -16.30
C THR A 12 -1.06 0.94 -14.83
N PRO A 13 0.24 0.92 -14.51
CA PRO A 13 0.68 1.04 -13.12
C PRO A 13 0.36 2.42 -12.53
N ASP A 14 -0.21 2.42 -11.34
CA ASP A 14 -0.55 3.60 -10.54
C ASP A 14 0.55 3.90 -9.51
N ILE A 15 0.47 5.07 -8.87
CA ILE A 15 1.48 5.51 -7.90
C ILE A 15 0.86 5.74 -6.52
N LEU A 16 1.38 5.04 -5.51
CA LEU A 16 1.02 5.27 -4.11
C LEU A 16 1.98 6.26 -3.45
N TRP A 17 1.41 7.23 -2.75
CA TRP A 17 2.10 8.28 -2.01
C TRP A 17 1.72 8.22 -0.55
N ARG A 18 2.71 8.44 0.32
CA ARG A 18 2.52 8.65 1.75
C ARG A 18 3.18 9.94 2.18
N ASP A 19 2.50 10.68 3.03
CA ASP A 19 3.08 11.76 3.81
C ASP A 19 3.52 11.18 5.15
N HIS A 20 4.83 10.92 5.32
CA HIS A 20 5.36 10.34 6.57
C HIS A 20 5.17 11.23 7.80
N LYS A 21 4.97 12.55 7.62
CA LYS A 21 4.75 13.47 8.74
C LYS A 21 3.31 13.36 9.25
N THR A 22 2.35 13.32 8.35
CA THR A 22 0.94 13.28 8.73
C THR A 22 0.36 11.88 8.81
N GLY A 23 0.91 10.89 8.09
CA GLY A 23 0.35 9.55 7.93
C GLY A 23 -0.73 9.44 6.84
N ASN A 24 -0.99 10.53 6.11
CA ASN A 24 -1.96 10.51 5.01
C ASN A 24 -1.40 9.79 3.79
N ASN A 25 -2.25 9.04 3.09
CA ASN A 25 -1.89 8.32 1.88
C ASN A 25 -2.74 8.80 0.69
N ARG A 26 -2.19 8.74 -0.52
CA ARG A 26 -2.87 9.10 -1.78
C ARG A 26 -2.43 8.15 -2.87
N ILE A 27 -3.37 7.73 -3.71
CA ILE A 27 -3.05 7.00 -4.94
C ILE A 27 -3.26 7.96 -6.10
N TRP A 28 -2.32 7.99 -7.03
CA TRP A 28 -2.49 8.61 -8.33
C TRP A 28 -2.83 7.51 -9.31
N PHE A 29 -4.06 7.52 -9.82
CA PHE A 29 -4.39 6.71 -10.98
C PHE A 29 -3.75 7.33 -12.22
N MET A 30 -3.07 6.51 -13.00
CA MET A 30 -2.23 6.97 -14.12
C MET A 30 -2.84 6.58 -15.46
N ASN A 31 -2.56 7.38 -16.49
CA ASN A 31 -2.82 7.03 -17.87
C ASN A 31 -1.55 6.44 -18.50
N SER A 32 -1.71 5.66 -19.56
CA SER A 32 -0.58 5.07 -20.32
C SER A 32 0.37 6.08 -20.95
N ASP A 33 -0.02 7.36 -21.06
CA ASP A 33 0.84 8.46 -21.51
C ASP A 33 1.69 9.08 -20.38
N GLY A 34 1.63 8.53 -19.16
CA GLY A 34 2.34 8.99 -17.98
C GLY A 34 1.68 10.18 -17.27
N THR A 35 0.51 10.63 -17.72
CA THR A 35 -0.26 11.66 -17.02
C THR A 35 -1.10 11.07 -15.89
N ARG A 36 -1.44 11.89 -14.90
CA ARG A 36 -2.34 11.47 -13.82
C ARG A 36 -3.80 11.61 -14.26
N SER A 37 -4.54 10.51 -14.22
CA SER A 37 -5.98 10.45 -14.45
C SER A 37 -6.79 11.02 -13.27
N SER A 38 -6.51 10.56 -12.05
CA SER A 38 -7.23 11.01 -10.84
C SER A 38 -6.40 10.82 -9.56
N ILE A 39 -6.92 11.32 -8.43
CA ILE A 39 -6.33 11.13 -7.10
C ILE A 39 -7.34 10.41 -6.21
N GLN A 40 -6.95 9.29 -5.63
CA GLN A 40 -7.73 8.55 -4.65
C GLN A 40 -7.18 8.74 -3.24
N ASN A 41 -8.06 8.60 -2.25
CA ASN A 41 -7.73 8.71 -0.83
C ASN A 41 -8.02 7.38 -0.12
N PRO A 42 -7.04 6.48 -0.02
CA PRO A 42 -7.18 5.23 0.73
C PRO A 42 -7.26 5.46 2.25
N GLY A 43 -6.95 6.68 2.71
CA GLY A 43 -7.10 7.08 4.10
C GLY A 43 -5.78 7.37 4.79
N TRP A 44 -5.85 7.35 6.11
CA TRP A 44 -4.76 7.74 7.01
C TRP A 44 -4.28 6.55 7.82
N PHE A 45 -2.96 6.43 8.00
CA PHE A 45 -2.40 5.53 8.98
C PHE A 45 -1.25 6.17 9.72
N ASN A 46 -1.23 6.02 11.05
CA ASN A 46 -0.22 6.67 11.87
C ASN A 46 1.22 6.35 11.41
N SER A 47 2.12 7.30 11.64
CA SER A 47 3.50 7.29 11.15
C SER A 47 4.37 6.14 11.68
N ASN A 48 3.94 5.43 12.73
CA ASN A 48 4.71 4.32 13.30
C ASN A 48 4.59 3.06 12.43
N PHE A 49 3.57 3.00 11.56
CA PHE A 49 3.45 1.98 10.54
C PHE A 49 4.16 2.40 9.26
N GLN A 50 4.97 1.50 8.72
CA GLN A 50 5.58 1.60 7.39
C GLN A 50 4.88 0.60 6.47
N MET A 51 4.86 0.93 5.18
CA MET A 51 4.42 0.03 4.14
C MET A 51 5.56 -0.95 3.87
N GLU A 52 5.26 -2.24 3.86
CA GLU A 52 6.26 -3.28 3.61
C GLU A 52 6.05 -4.00 2.29
N GLU A 53 4.79 -4.13 1.86
CA GLU A 53 4.46 -4.91 0.66
C GLU A 53 3.11 -4.47 0.10
N VAL A 54 2.98 -4.58 -1.23
CA VAL A 54 1.73 -4.35 -1.95
C VAL A 54 1.46 -5.54 -2.86
N VAL A 55 0.42 -6.32 -2.57
CA VAL A 55 0.08 -7.56 -3.28
C VAL A 55 -1.39 -7.90 -3.03
N ASP A 56 -2.04 -8.60 -3.95
CA ASP A 56 -3.41 -9.09 -3.78
C ASP A 56 -3.46 -10.27 -2.77
N PHE A 57 -3.70 -9.97 -1.49
CA PHE A 57 -3.67 -10.96 -0.41
C PHE A 57 -4.92 -11.84 -0.37
N ASN A 58 -6.04 -11.37 -0.91
CA ASN A 58 -7.33 -12.09 -0.90
C ASN A 58 -7.78 -12.61 -2.26
N SER A 59 -6.95 -12.48 -3.30
CA SER A 59 -7.22 -12.93 -4.67
C SER A 59 -8.50 -12.31 -5.26
N ASP A 60 -8.77 -11.04 -4.95
CA ASP A 60 -9.94 -10.32 -5.50
C ASP A 60 -9.63 -9.50 -6.76
N GLY A 61 -8.38 -9.51 -7.20
CA GLY A 61 -7.88 -8.78 -8.36
C GLY A 61 -7.39 -7.36 -8.04
N THR A 62 -7.52 -6.90 -6.80
CA THR A 62 -7.04 -5.58 -6.36
C THR A 62 -5.81 -5.75 -5.47
N PRO A 63 -4.69 -5.05 -5.72
CA PRO A 63 -3.55 -5.05 -4.80
C PRO A 63 -3.91 -4.45 -3.43
N ASP A 64 -3.57 -5.19 -2.37
CA ASP A 64 -3.73 -4.79 -0.98
C ASP A 64 -2.41 -4.29 -0.39
N ILE A 65 -2.44 -3.61 0.77
CA ILE A 65 -1.24 -3.01 1.37
C ILE A 65 -0.92 -3.66 2.72
N LEU A 66 0.28 -4.23 2.87
CA LEU A 66 0.82 -4.68 4.14
C LEU A 66 1.56 -3.55 4.86
N TRP A 67 1.18 -3.34 6.10
CA TRP A 67 1.77 -2.36 7.00
C TRP A 67 2.41 -3.04 8.21
N ARG A 68 3.60 -2.58 8.59
CA ARG A 68 4.30 -3.01 9.80
C ARG A 68 4.59 -1.84 10.72
N ASN A 69 4.21 -1.97 11.98
CA ASN A 69 4.58 -1.06 13.04
C ASN A 69 6.05 -1.27 13.40
N GLN A 70 6.91 -0.28 13.17
CA GLN A 70 8.35 -0.43 13.37
C GLN A 70 8.77 -0.37 14.86
N GLU A 71 7.91 0.11 15.76
CA GLU A 71 8.22 0.19 17.18
C GLU A 71 7.85 -1.10 17.91
N MET A 72 6.62 -1.57 17.69
CA MET A 72 6.05 -2.72 18.37
C MET A 72 6.15 -4.00 17.54
N GLY A 73 6.20 -3.91 16.20
CA GLY A 73 6.20 -5.04 15.26
C GLY A 73 4.80 -5.49 14.78
N GLY A 74 3.74 -4.82 15.23
CA GLY A 74 2.33 -5.09 14.86
C GLY A 74 2.09 -4.99 13.35
N ASN A 75 1.38 -5.95 12.76
CA ASN A 75 1.04 -5.90 11.33
C ASN A 75 -0.42 -5.48 11.09
N ARG A 76 -0.68 -4.88 9.93
CA ARG A 76 -2.02 -4.63 9.40
C ARG A 76 -2.03 -4.85 7.89
N ILE A 77 -3.06 -5.51 7.39
CA ILE A 77 -3.35 -5.55 5.96
C ILE A 77 -4.49 -4.58 5.71
N TRP A 78 -4.32 -3.71 4.73
CA TRP A 78 -5.37 -2.87 4.18
C TRP A 78 -5.87 -3.55 2.92
N PHE A 79 -7.06 -4.12 3.02
CA PHE A 79 -7.75 -4.64 1.86
C PHE A 79 -8.34 -3.48 1.07
N MET A 80 -8.04 -3.40 -0.22
CA MET A 80 -8.36 -2.26 -1.07
C MET A 80 -9.55 -2.55 -1.98
N ASN A 81 -10.24 -1.50 -2.42
CA ASN A 81 -11.17 -1.57 -3.55
C ASN A 81 -10.47 -1.04 -4.80
N SER A 82 -10.90 -1.49 -5.99
CA SER A 82 -10.35 -1.01 -7.28
C SER A 82 -10.62 0.48 -7.56
N ASP A 83 -11.47 1.14 -6.78
CA ASP A 83 -11.63 2.60 -6.81
C ASP A 83 -10.56 3.35 -5.99
N GLY A 84 -9.59 2.63 -5.41
CA GLY A 84 -8.49 3.17 -4.63
C GLY A 84 -8.87 3.54 -3.19
N THR A 85 -10.05 3.14 -2.72
CA THR A 85 -10.49 3.32 -1.33
C THR A 85 -10.18 2.10 -0.47
N LEU A 86 -10.03 2.31 0.84
CA LEU A 86 -9.88 1.22 1.80
C LEU A 86 -11.21 0.48 1.98
N ASN A 87 -11.21 -0.83 1.73
CA ASN A 87 -12.35 -1.71 2.01
C ASN A 87 -12.42 -2.03 3.52
N ARG A 88 -11.35 -2.63 4.06
CA ARG A 88 -11.25 -2.98 5.48
C ARG A 88 -9.79 -3.11 5.91
N SER A 89 -9.55 -2.97 7.21
CA SER A 89 -8.25 -3.27 7.82
C SER A 89 -8.30 -4.57 8.62
N GLN A 90 -7.33 -5.45 8.41
CA GLN A 90 -7.21 -6.73 9.09
C GLN A 90 -5.90 -6.82 9.87
N ASN A 91 -5.94 -7.45 11.04
CA ASN A 91 -4.74 -7.86 11.76
C ASN A 91 -4.42 -9.32 11.41
N PRO A 92 -3.33 -9.61 10.67
CA PRO A 92 -2.92 -10.98 10.37
C PRO A 92 -2.13 -11.64 11.52
N GLY A 93 -1.69 -10.87 12.52
CA GLY A 93 -0.84 -11.35 13.61
C GLY A 93 0.33 -10.41 13.89
N TRP A 94 1.24 -10.88 14.74
CA TRP A 94 2.31 -10.06 15.28
C TRP A 94 3.59 -10.87 15.55
N PHE A 95 4.72 -10.27 15.19
CA PHE A 95 6.05 -10.57 15.73
C PHE A 95 6.66 -9.28 16.24
N ASP A 96 7.49 -9.37 17.29
CA ASP A 96 8.17 -8.18 17.82
C ASP A 96 9.03 -7.46 16.78
N SER A 97 9.43 -6.22 17.08
CA SER A 97 10.12 -5.32 16.15
C SER A 97 11.51 -5.78 15.71
N ARG A 98 12.06 -6.87 16.28
CA ARG A 98 13.33 -7.45 15.81
C ARG A 98 13.17 -8.27 14.53
N TRP A 99 11.93 -8.63 14.18
CA TRP A 99 11.62 -9.29 12.93
C TRP A 99 11.34 -8.25 11.83
N SER A 100 11.70 -8.58 10.60
CA SER A 100 11.37 -7.78 9.42
C SER A 100 10.46 -8.59 8.51
N VAL A 101 9.59 -7.90 7.77
CA VAL A 101 8.98 -8.49 6.58
C VAL A 101 10.10 -8.61 5.55
N ILE A 102 10.19 -9.77 4.92
CA ILE A 102 11.06 -9.97 3.76
C ILE A 102 10.12 -10.11 2.58
N GLY A 103 10.02 -9.05 1.79
CA GLY A 103 9.38 -9.06 0.48
C GLY A 103 10.41 -9.23 -0.63
N ASP A 104 9.93 -9.37 -1.86
CA ASP A 104 10.79 -9.29 -3.03
C ASP A 104 11.24 -7.83 -3.20
N ASP A 105 12.47 -7.52 -2.76
CA ASP A 105 13.12 -6.24 -3.04
C ASP A 105 13.32 -6.13 -4.56
N PHE A 106 12.38 -5.50 -5.26
CA PHE A 106 12.61 -4.99 -6.61
C PHE A 106 13.49 -3.74 -6.54
N SER A 107 14.71 -3.88 -6.00
CA SER A 107 15.81 -3.03 -6.40
C SER A 107 16.13 -3.37 -7.86
N LEU A 108 15.43 -2.69 -8.78
CA LEU A 108 15.72 -2.76 -10.20
C LEU A 108 17.17 -2.35 -10.44
N VAL A 109 17.94 -3.32 -10.93
CA VAL A 109 19.13 -3.12 -11.79
C VAL A 109 18.83 -2.20 -12.96
#